data_AF-A0A3D4JGI5-F1
#
_entry.id   AF-A0A3D4JGI5-F1
#
_cell.length_a   1.000
_cell.length_b   1.000
_cell.length_c   1.000
_cell.angle_alpha   90.00
_cell.angle_beta   90.00
_cell.angle_gamma   90.00
#
_symmetry.space_group_name_H-M   'P 1'
#
loop_
_entity.id
_entity.type
_entity.pdbx_description
1 polymer ?
#
loop_
_entity_poly.entity_id
_entity_poly.type
_entity_poly.pdbx_seq_one_letter_code
_entity_poly.pdbx_strand_id
1 'polypeptide(L)' 'GISKRLQSLNPEGVLSRGYAIITRKSDGLVVSTVSQAKGDLKVRVSDGEFEVNSE' A
#
# COMPACT_ATOMS: atom_id res chain seq x y z
N GLY A 1 15.32 9.42 -16.80
CA GLY A 1 15.65 8.07 -17.30
C GLY A 1 14.47 7.16 -17.11
N ILE A 2 14.05 6.48 -18.19
CA ILE A 2 12.89 5.57 -18.21
C ILE A 2 13.01 4.49 -17.13
N SER A 3 14.24 4.06 -16.81
CA SER A 3 14.58 3.12 -15.74
C SER A 3 14.15 3.57 -14.33
N LYS A 4 14.21 4.88 -14.03
CA LYS A 4 13.77 5.45 -12.74
C LYS A 4 12.25 5.49 -12.60
N ARG A 5 11.53 5.62 -13.73
CA ARG A 5 10.06 5.52 -13.79
C ARG A 5 9.59 4.07 -13.73
N LEU A 6 10.34 3.13 -14.32
CA LEU A 6 10.07 1.70 -14.23
C LEU A 6 10.24 1.16 -12.79
N GLN A 7 11.24 1.64 -12.05
CA GLN A 7 11.37 1.36 -10.61
C GLN A 7 10.25 1.97 -9.75
N SER A 8 9.55 2.99 -10.26
CA SER A 8 8.39 3.58 -9.58
C SER A 8 7.10 2.78 -9.78
N LEU A 9 7.10 1.79 -10.67
CA LEU A 9 5.99 0.87 -10.93
C LEU A 9 6.22 -0.51 -10.27
N ASN A 10 7.37 -0.70 -9.61
CA ASN A 10 7.66 -1.92 -8.88
C ASN A 10 7.22 -1.74 -7.41
N PRO A 11 6.26 -2.51 -6.88
CA PRO A 11 5.77 -2.35 -5.50
C PRO A 11 6.89 -2.41 -4.44
N GLU A 12 7.97 -3.15 -4.70
CA GLU A 12 9.15 -3.18 -3.81
C GLU A 12 9.86 -1.82 -3.70
N GLY A 13 9.82 -1.01 -4.76
CA GLY A 13 10.37 0.34 -4.77
C GLY A 13 9.55 1.33 -3.95
N VAL A 14 8.29 1.03 -3.63
CA VAL A 14 7.44 1.81 -2.71
C VAL A 14 7.85 1.51 -1.27
N LEU A 15 7.98 0.23 -0.93
CA LEU A 15 8.43 -0.22 0.39
C LEU A 15 9.85 0.27 0.74
N SER A 16 10.78 0.23 -0.22
CA SER A 16 12.17 0.68 -0.04
C SER A 16 12.32 2.19 0.18
N ARG A 17 11.28 2.97 -0.13
CA ARG A 17 11.24 4.43 0.09
C ARG A 17 10.51 4.83 1.37
N GLY A 18 10.13 3.85 2.21
CA GLY A 18 9.40 4.08 3.46
C GLY A 18 7.91 4.28 3.29
N TYR A 19 7.33 3.94 2.13
CA TYR A 19 5.89 3.96 1.90
C TYR A 19 5.29 2.58 2.15
N ALA A 20 4.11 2.54 2.77
CA ALA A 20 3.34 1.31 2.96
C ALA A 20 2.34 1.10 1.82
N ILE A 21 2.00 -0.16 1.53
CA ILE A 21 0.90 -0.52 0.63
C ILE A 21 -0.31 -0.85 1.50
N ILE A 22 -1.43 -0.15 1.27
CA ILE A 22 -2.68 -0.35 2.01
C ILE A 22 -3.69 -1.01 1.08
N THR A 23 -4.31 -2.09 1.55
CA THR A 23 -5.37 -2.82 0.84
C THR A 23 -6.58 -2.98 1.73
N ARG A 24 -7.79 -2.95 1.16
CA ARG A 24 -9.02 -3.21 1.91
C ARG A 24 -9.15 -4.70 2.17
N LYS A 25 -9.49 -5.12 3.39
CA LYS A 25 -9.72 -6.55 3.66
C LYS A 25 -10.99 -7.09 3.00
N SER A 26 -11.96 -6.22 2.73
CA SER A 26 -13.23 -6.62 2.12
C SER A 26 -13.10 -7.16 0.70
N ASP A 27 -12.21 -6.58 -0.11
CA ASP A 27 -12.06 -6.91 -1.53
C ASP A 27 -10.62 -7.01 -2.04
N GLY A 28 -9.62 -6.79 -1.18
CA GLY A 28 -8.21 -6.86 -1.53
C GLY A 28 -7.70 -5.72 -2.41
N LEU A 29 -8.54 -4.73 -2.73
CA LEU A 29 -8.14 -3.62 -3.60
C LEU A 29 -7.27 -2.60 -2.84
N VAL A 30 -6.30 -2.04 -3.55
CA VAL A 30 -5.40 -1.00 -3.02
C VAL A 30 -6.18 0.27 -2.75
N VAL A 31 -5.96 0.85 -1.56
CA VAL A 31 -6.50 2.16 -1.20
C VAL A 31 -5.71 3.22 -1.95
N SER A 32 -6.39 3.98 -2.81
CA SER A 32 -5.79 5.03 -3.64
C SER A 32 -6.29 6.43 -3.29
N THR A 33 -7.44 6.53 -2.59
CA THR A 33 -8.02 7.78 -2.11
C THR A 33 -8.39 7.67 -0.63
N VAL A 34 -8.39 8.80 0.08
CA VAL A 34 -8.75 8.86 1.51
C VAL A 34 -10.18 8.33 1.74
N SER A 35 -11.10 8.58 0.82
CA SER A 35 -12.49 8.09 0.91
C SER A 35 -12.62 6.55 0.93
N GLN A 36 -11.61 5.83 0.45
CA GLN A 36 -11.55 4.37 0.43
C GLN A 36 -10.91 3.77 1.69
N ALA A 37 -10.23 4.57 2.52
CA ALA A 37 -9.60 4.14 3.76
C ALA A 37 -10.67 4.05 4.87
N LYS A 38 -11.54 3.04 4.78
CA LYS A 38 -12.65 2.81 5.72
C LYS A 38 -12.74 1.34 6.09
N GLY A 39 -13.09 1.06 7.35
CA GLY A 39 -13.23 -0.31 7.87
C GLY A 39 -11.89 -1.02 8.04
N ASP A 40 -11.88 -2.34 7.85
CA ASP A 40 -10.68 -3.15 8.03
C ASP A 40 -9.73 -3.06 6.83
N LEU A 41 -8.51 -2.66 7.10
CA LEU A 41 -7.43 -2.49 6.13
C LEU A 41 -6.24 -3.36 6.49
N LYS A 42 -5.52 -3.80 5.47
CA LYS A 42 -4.26 -4.51 5.58
C LYS A 42 -3.14 -3.62 5.09
N VAL A 43 -2.14 -3.41 5.94
CA VAL A 43 -0.99 -2.56 5.68
C VAL A 43 0.24 -3.47 5.51
N ARG A 44 0.91 -3.34 4.36
CA ARG A 44 2.20 -3.98 4.08
C ARG A 44 3.31 -2.95 4.12
N VAL A 45 4.30 -3.22 4.95
CA VAL A 45 5.54 -2.46 5.11
C VAL A 45 6.73 -3.32 4.67
N SER A 46 7.93 -2.75 4.69
CA SER A 46 9.14 -3.44 4.21
C SER A 46 9.47 -4.73 4.96
N ASP A 47 9.10 -4.84 6.23
CA ASP A 47 9.44 -5.94 7.13
C ASP A 47 8.26 -6.86 7.45
N GLY A 48 7.07 -6.61 6.88
CA GLY A 48 5.91 -7.45 7.14
C GLY A 48 4.57 -6.79 6.85
N GLU A 49 3.54 -7.33 7.49
CA GLU A 49 2.17 -6.87 7.32
C GLU A 49 1.45 -6.83 8.67
N PHE A 50 0.53 -5.87 8.81
CA PHE A 50 -0.36 -5.78 9.97
C PHE A 50 -1.73 -5.26 9.54
N GLU A 51 -2.71 -5.43 10.42
CA GLU A 51 -4.10 -5.02 10.17
C GLU A 51 -4.44 -3.77 10.97
N VAL A 52 -5.28 -2.91 10.40
CA VAL A 52 -5.81 -1.71 11.07
C VAL A 52 -7.30 -1.60 10.79
N ASN A 53 -8.03 -1.03 11.74
CA ASN A 53 -9.42 -0.62 11.54
C ASN A 53 -9.46 0.91 11.51
N SER A 54 -9.93 1.47 10.40
CA SER A 54 -10.16 2.91 10.27
C SER A 54 -11.65 3.20 10.46
N GLU A 55 -11.99 3.83 11.58
CA GLU A 55 -13.32 4.42 11.85
C GLU A 55 -13.61 5.64 10.97
#